data_AF-A0A9P1GPL4-F1
#
_entry.id   AF-A0A9P1GPL4-F1
#
_cell.length_a   1.000
_cell.length_b   1.000
_cell.length_c   1.000
_cell.angle_alpha   90.00
_cell.angle_beta   90.00
_cell.angle_gamma   90.00
#
_symmetry.space_group_name_H-M   'P 1'
#
loop_
_entity.id
_entity.type
_entity.pdbx_description
1 polymer ?
#
loop_
_entity_poly.entity_id
_entity_poly.type
_entity_poly.pdbx_seq_one_letter_code
_entity_poly.pdbx_strand_id
1 'polypeptide(L)'
;MLRQGFHPEIPEFGFGDPTSYRLTKEVIDATKMCGAVRHGAECFNFYFPQELDSEYLIIWDGFEGKPWSYRNSAGLLEFLLARVQDGYSFPMNPVWPVRDEGWYEVFNALVKSPDAQDCLAAWFPKESGVVEYVEKLHKLYRDGFHIFTGFDRMHRAGSTSNWLKLREFALCSELQLLESQVAEAAAGIVRGPGGADRHVRSRNDSQWPNEAIPAAMMAPAGLPLEGARLELALAQQCVQRALAKDVDDEWLCIGADDGVLSEAAELLGTARSERDAAEATLLHQRAARIELLQRLHDVTRQNAKALEKHQVELDKEADVEKQLKALCEERERETQEIREEVLAQGRRLDARNTVTSFFQVPPRDVARRHLKAHQEAEEAKVILQLKRISDSHLARAQGEQNKVEQKIENLKAKHEKKMGDLQDQWQRRKSGSKCKLHTFFTTLRFVHESMRWPTRSCLHDLRSIFRCWGTQAKA
;
A
#
# COMPACT_ATOMS: atom_id res chain seq x y z
N MET A 1 6.90 -15.96 -0.82
CA MET A 1 7.63 -16.30 -2.07
C MET A 1 7.23 -15.36 -3.21
N LEU A 2 7.50 -14.05 -3.10
CA LEU A 2 7.62 -13.21 -4.29
C LEU A 2 9.10 -13.19 -4.63
N ARG A 3 9.57 -14.23 -5.33
CA ARG A 3 10.92 -14.20 -5.91
C ARG A 3 10.96 -12.98 -6.83
N GLN A 4 11.96 -12.12 -6.67
CA GLN A 4 12.14 -10.95 -7.54
C GLN A 4 12.03 -11.39 -9.01
N GLY A 5 11.04 -10.85 -9.74
CA GLY A 5 10.86 -11.09 -11.17
C GLY A 5 9.84 -12.16 -11.59
N PHE A 6 9.02 -12.72 -10.69
CA PHE A 6 7.90 -13.56 -11.13
C PHE A 6 6.74 -12.68 -11.64
N HIS A 7 6.59 -12.63 -12.97
CA HIS A 7 5.42 -12.07 -13.65
C HIS A 7 4.79 -13.20 -14.47
N PRO A 8 3.66 -13.78 -14.04
CA PRO A 8 3.00 -14.80 -14.85
C PRO A 8 2.58 -14.18 -16.18
N GLU A 9 2.62 -14.96 -17.26
CA GLU A 9 2.01 -14.54 -18.52
C GLU A 9 0.51 -14.38 -18.27
N ILE A 10 0.04 -13.15 -18.36
CA ILE A 10 -1.37 -12.81 -18.14
C ILE A 10 -2.10 -13.10 -19.46
N PRO A 11 -3.15 -13.95 -19.45
CA PRO A 11 -3.94 -14.19 -20.65
C PRO A 11 -4.62 -12.90 -21.15
N GLU A 12 -5.03 -12.88 -22.43
CA GLU A 12 -5.63 -11.69 -23.07
C GLU A 12 -6.75 -11.03 -22.26
N PHE A 13 -7.62 -11.83 -21.64
CA PHE A 13 -8.75 -11.38 -20.83
C PHE A 13 -8.52 -11.59 -19.33
N GLY A 14 -7.27 -11.73 -18.89
CA GLY A 14 -6.93 -12.04 -17.49
C GLY A 14 -7.09 -13.51 -17.13
N PHE A 15 -6.91 -13.83 -15.85
CA PHE A 15 -7.04 -15.19 -15.35
C PHE A 15 -8.52 -15.62 -15.26
N GLY A 16 -8.76 -16.91 -15.37
CA GLY A 16 -10.07 -17.53 -15.22
C GLY A 16 -10.01 -19.01 -15.56
N ASP A 17 -10.94 -19.78 -15.01
CA ASP A 17 -11.16 -21.16 -15.46
C ASP A 17 -11.73 -21.17 -16.90
N PRO A 18 -11.71 -22.32 -17.62
CA PRO A 18 -12.19 -22.39 -18.99
C PRO A 18 -13.62 -21.88 -19.20
N THR A 19 -14.50 -22.06 -18.22
CA THR A 19 -15.91 -21.61 -18.31
C THR A 19 -15.97 -20.10 -18.15
N SER A 20 -15.36 -19.56 -17.09
CA SER A 20 -15.34 -18.13 -16.81
C SER A 20 -14.65 -17.35 -17.94
N TYR A 21 -13.53 -17.86 -18.46
CA TYR A 21 -12.81 -17.26 -19.59
C TYR A 21 -13.68 -17.22 -20.86
N ARG A 22 -14.41 -18.31 -21.17
CA ARG A 22 -15.34 -18.36 -22.30
C ARG A 22 -16.46 -17.33 -22.15
N LEU A 23 -17.08 -17.24 -20.98
CA LEU A 23 -18.16 -16.29 -20.72
C LEU A 23 -17.69 -14.83 -20.83
N THR A 24 -16.55 -14.51 -20.23
CA THR A 24 -15.93 -13.17 -20.36
C THR A 24 -15.67 -12.83 -21.82
N LYS A 25 -15.09 -13.77 -22.60
CA LYS A 25 -14.83 -13.55 -24.01
C LYS A 25 -16.12 -13.27 -24.80
N GLU A 26 -17.17 -14.08 -24.59
CA GLU A 26 -18.47 -13.88 -25.26
C GLU A 26 -19.07 -12.49 -24.95
N VAL A 27 -18.94 -12.01 -23.70
CA VAL A 27 -19.41 -10.67 -23.31
C VAL A 27 -18.55 -9.54 -23.90
N ILE A 28 -17.22 -9.70 -23.92
CA ILE A 28 -16.31 -8.74 -24.56
C ILE A 28 -16.62 -8.65 -26.06
N ASP A 29 -16.78 -9.79 -26.73
CA ASP A 29 -17.11 -9.84 -28.16
C ASP A 29 -18.47 -9.18 -28.45
N ALA A 30 -19.49 -9.44 -27.62
CA ALA A 30 -20.81 -8.83 -27.74
C ALA A 30 -20.80 -7.30 -27.51
N THR A 31 -19.88 -6.81 -26.65
CA THR A 31 -19.76 -5.38 -26.32
C THR A 31 -18.65 -4.67 -27.09
N LYS A 32 -18.03 -5.35 -28.06
CA LYS A 32 -16.85 -4.85 -28.80
C LYS A 32 -17.05 -3.49 -29.48
N MET A 33 -18.27 -3.20 -29.95
CA MET A 33 -18.55 -1.94 -30.63
C MET A 33 -18.54 -0.72 -29.70
N CYS A 34 -18.91 -0.89 -28.43
CA CYS A 34 -18.91 0.19 -27.43
C CYS A 34 -17.74 0.11 -26.45
N GLY A 35 -17.09 -1.06 -26.34
CA GLY A 35 -15.98 -1.29 -25.41
C GLY A 35 -16.42 -1.28 -23.94
N ALA A 36 -17.67 -1.67 -23.66
CA ALA A 36 -18.21 -1.66 -22.29
C ALA A 36 -17.49 -2.65 -21.37
N VAL A 37 -17.13 -3.83 -21.87
CA VAL A 37 -16.34 -4.82 -21.13
C VAL A 37 -15.02 -5.04 -21.86
N ARG A 38 -13.90 -4.97 -21.11
CA ARG A 38 -12.54 -4.97 -21.70
C ARG A 38 -11.54 -5.87 -20.98
N HIS A 39 -11.92 -6.49 -19.86
CA HIS A 39 -11.06 -7.33 -19.06
C HIS A 39 -11.86 -8.43 -18.35
N GLY A 40 -11.13 -9.36 -17.74
CA GLY A 40 -11.68 -10.45 -16.94
C GLY A 40 -12.40 -10.02 -15.67
N ALA A 41 -13.03 -10.99 -15.03
CA ALA A 41 -13.76 -10.79 -13.80
C ALA A 41 -12.82 -10.47 -12.62
N GLU A 42 -13.26 -9.58 -11.74
CA GLU A 42 -12.48 -9.09 -10.60
C GLU A 42 -12.14 -10.19 -9.57
N CYS A 43 -12.94 -11.27 -9.55
CA CYS A 43 -12.67 -12.46 -8.73
C CYS A 43 -11.36 -13.17 -9.09
N PHE A 44 -10.78 -12.91 -10.27
CA PHE A 44 -9.50 -13.44 -10.72
C PHE A 44 -8.37 -12.40 -10.75
N ASN A 45 -8.62 -11.17 -10.26
CA ASN A 45 -7.60 -10.14 -10.16
C ASN A 45 -6.73 -10.32 -8.90
N PHE A 46 -5.80 -11.28 -8.97
CA PHE A 46 -4.94 -11.62 -7.84
C PHE A 46 -3.79 -10.63 -7.60
N TYR A 47 -3.45 -9.82 -8.60
CA TYR A 47 -2.29 -8.94 -8.56
C TYR A 47 -2.64 -7.56 -7.98
N PHE A 48 -3.84 -7.04 -8.29
CA PHE A 48 -4.33 -5.77 -7.77
C PHE A 48 -5.84 -5.84 -7.48
N PRO A 49 -6.27 -6.63 -6.48
CA PRO A 49 -7.67 -6.72 -6.12
C PRO A 49 -8.21 -5.32 -5.79
N GLN A 50 -9.26 -4.92 -6.50
CA GLN A 50 -9.90 -3.63 -6.33
C GLN A 50 -10.73 -3.62 -5.04
N GLU A 51 -11.04 -2.42 -4.57
CA GLU A 51 -12.00 -2.24 -3.48
C GLU A 51 -13.39 -2.63 -3.98
N LEU A 52 -14.18 -3.23 -3.10
CA LEU A 52 -15.55 -3.61 -3.41
C LEU A 52 -16.41 -2.35 -3.63
N ASP A 53 -17.18 -2.34 -4.71
CA ASP A 53 -18.12 -1.26 -5.01
C ASP A 53 -19.26 -1.18 -3.98
N SER A 54 -19.88 0.00 -3.88
CA SER A 54 -21.05 0.22 -3.02
C SER A 54 -22.34 -0.32 -3.62
N GLU A 55 -22.40 -0.47 -4.95
CA GLU A 55 -23.57 -0.91 -5.71
C GLU A 55 -23.17 -1.84 -6.86
N TYR A 56 -23.98 -2.87 -7.08
CA TYR A 56 -23.76 -3.93 -8.06
C TYR A 56 -24.98 -4.10 -8.95
N LEU A 57 -24.76 -4.26 -10.25
CA LEU A 57 -25.78 -4.68 -11.20
C LEU A 57 -25.78 -6.21 -11.29
N ILE A 58 -26.86 -6.84 -10.83
CA ILE A 58 -27.07 -8.29 -10.96
C ILE A 58 -27.98 -8.53 -12.17
N ILE A 59 -27.56 -9.40 -13.09
CA ILE A 59 -28.37 -9.85 -14.23
C ILE A 59 -28.78 -11.30 -13.96
N TRP A 60 -30.08 -11.53 -13.79
CA TRP A 60 -30.64 -12.85 -13.49
C TRP A 60 -32.08 -12.95 -13.99
N ASP A 61 -32.40 -14.02 -14.68
CA ASP A 61 -33.70 -14.29 -15.30
C ASP A 61 -34.80 -14.61 -14.29
N GLY A 62 -34.44 -15.03 -13.07
CA GLY A 62 -35.39 -15.30 -11.99
C GLY A 62 -35.95 -14.05 -11.28
N PHE A 63 -35.57 -12.83 -11.69
CA PHE A 63 -36.17 -11.61 -11.17
C PHE A 63 -37.56 -11.34 -11.76
N GLU A 64 -38.49 -10.83 -10.95
CA GLU A 64 -39.83 -10.46 -11.41
C GLU A 64 -39.79 -9.22 -12.32
N GLY A 65 -40.39 -9.34 -13.51
CA GLY A 65 -40.57 -8.25 -14.47
C GLY A 65 -39.37 -7.97 -15.36
N LYS A 66 -38.19 -7.67 -14.79
CA LYS A 66 -36.96 -7.40 -15.56
C LYS A 66 -35.81 -8.30 -15.09
N PRO A 67 -34.96 -8.80 -16.02
CA PRO A 67 -33.92 -9.77 -15.69
C PRO A 67 -32.67 -9.13 -15.08
N TRP A 68 -32.82 -8.01 -14.37
CA TRP A 68 -31.70 -7.31 -13.74
C TRP A 68 -32.14 -6.42 -12.57
N SER A 69 -31.26 -6.25 -11.58
CA SER A 69 -31.52 -5.47 -10.38
C SER A 69 -30.22 -4.86 -9.83
N TYR A 70 -30.28 -3.60 -9.40
CA TYR A 70 -29.19 -2.99 -8.63
C TYR A 70 -29.31 -3.37 -7.16
N ARG A 71 -28.20 -3.77 -6.54
CA ARG A 71 -28.11 -4.15 -5.13
C ARG A 71 -26.89 -3.50 -4.49
N ASN A 72 -27.01 -3.11 -3.23
CA ASN A 72 -25.83 -2.77 -2.44
C ASN A 72 -25.06 -4.05 -2.02
N SER A 73 -23.92 -3.88 -1.36
CA SER A 73 -23.09 -5.00 -0.88
C SER A 73 -23.89 -6.04 -0.07
N ALA A 74 -24.71 -5.62 0.90
CA ALA A 74 -25.53 -6.54 1.69
C ALA A 74 -26.53 -7.34 0.84
N GLY A 75 -27.21 -6.68 -0.10
CA GLY A 75 -28.14 -7.34 -1.03
C GLY A 75 -27.44 -8.27 -2.03
N LEU A 76 -26.18 -7.98 -2.39
CA LEU A 76 -25.36 -8.91 -3.18
C LEU A 76 -25.04 -10.17 -2.37
N LEU A 77 -24.59 -10.04 -1.12
CA LEU A 77 -24.26 -11.17 -0.26
C LEU A 77 -25.48 -12.08 -0.02
N GLU A 78 -26.64 -11.49 0.25
CA GLU A 78 -27.91 -12.23 0.38
C GLU A 78 -28.24 -13.00 -0.91
N PHE A 79 -28.12 -12.35 -2.07
CA PHE A 79 -28.35 -12.98 -3.37
C PHE A 79 -27.39 -14.15 -3.60
N LEU A 80 -26.10 -13.96 -3.35
CA LEU A 80 -25.09 -15.00 -3.54
C LEU A 80 -25.33 -16.20 -2.64
N LEU A 81 -25.65 -15.99 -1.36
CA LEU A 81 -25.98 -17.07 -0.42
C LEU A 81 -27.20 -17.88 -0.89
N ALA A 82 -28.26 -17.20 -1.37
CA ALA A 82 -29.42 -17.88 -1.94
C ALA A 82 -29.04 -18.71 -3.18
N ARG A 83 -28.17 -18.17 -4.05
CA ARG A 83 -27.69 -18.90 -5.23
C ARG A 83 -26.86 -20.12 -4.89
N VAL A 84 -26.02 -20.07 -3.85
CA VAL A 84 -25.31 -21.26 -3.36
C VAL A 84 -26.28 -22.35 -2.91
N GLN A 85 -27.39 -21.98 -2.25
CA GLN A 85 -28.44 -22.93 -1.85
C GLN A 85 -29.16 -23.55 -3.06
N ASP A 86 -29.29 -22.80 -4.15
CA ASP A 86 -29.86 -23.27 -5.42
C ASP A 86 -28.87 -24.11 -6.25
N GLY A 87 -27.67 -24.41 -5.73
CA GLY A 87 -26.64 -25.22 -6.40
C GLY A 87 -25.73 -24.44 -7.35
N TYR A 88 -25.78 -23.11 -7.35
CA TYR A 88 -24.84 -22.31 -8.15
C TYR A 88 -23.45 -22.30 -7.50
N SER A 89 -22.43 -22.30 -8.34
CA SER A 89 -21.04 -22.06 -7.96
C SER A 89 -20.50 -20.85 -8.72
N PHE A 90 -19.65 -20.05 -8.07
CA PHE A 90 -19.02 -18.89 -8.68
C PHE A 90 -17.63 -18.65 -8.07
N PRO A 91 -16.66 -18.16 -8.89
CA PRO A 91 -15.32 -17.86 -8.41
C PRO A 91 -15.34 -16.64 -7.50
N MET A 92 -14.42 -16.63 -6.53
CA MET A 92 -14.26 -15.55 -5.57
C MET A 92 -12.80 -15.19 -5.40
N ASN A 93 -12.49 -13.90 -5.22
CA ASN A 93 -11.12 -13.54 -4.88
C ASN A 93 -10.82 -13.98 -3.44
N PRO A 94 -9.73 -14.72 -3.16
CA PRO A 94 -9.43 -15.22 -1.82
C PRO A 94 -9.14 -14.11 -0.79
N VAL A 95 -8.96 -12.86 -1.24
CA VAL A 95 -8.81 -11.72 -0.33
C VAL A 95 -10.13 -11.29 0.30
N TRP A 96 -11.28 -11.45 -0.38
CA TRP A 96 -12.56 -10.93 0.11
C TRP A 96 -13.04 -11.62 1.40
N PRO A 97 -13.00 -12.96 1.53
CA PRO A 97 -13.39 -13.65 2.77
C PRO A 97 -12.55 -13.27 4.00
N VAL A 98 -11.41 -12.65 3.77
CA VAL A 98 -10.42 -12.29 4.78
C VAL A 98 -10.51 -10.81 5.13
N ARG A 99 -10.77 -9.95 4.14
CA ARG A 99 -10.79 -8.49 4.31
C ARG A 99 -12.19 -7.97 4.62
N ASP A 100 -13.20 -8.47 3.93
CA ASP A 100 -14.50 -7.81 3.78
C ASP A 100 -15.59 -8.54 4.60
N GLU A 101 -16.36 -7.78 5.38
CA GLU A 101 -17.42 -8.31 6.25
C GLU A 101 -18.50 -9.05 5.43
N GLY A 102 -18.94 -10.21 5.92
CA GLY A 102 -19.98 -11.03 5.29
C GLY A 102 -19.51 -11.94 4.15
N TRP A 103 -18.30 -11.72 3.61
CA TRP A 103 -17.79 -12.52 2.49
C TRP A 103 -17.27 -13.90 2.92
N TYR A 104 -16.86 -14.06 4.18
CA TYR A 104 -16.48 -15.36 4.71
C TYR A 104 -17.67 -16.32 4.75
N GLU A 105 -18.87 -15.83 5.04
CA GLU A 105 -20.10 -16.62 5.07
C GLU A 105 -20.41 -17.19 3.68
N VAL A 106 -20.26 -16.37 2.63
CA VAL A 106 -20.38 -16.80 1.23
C VAL A 106 -19.33 -17.86 0.88
N PHE A 107 -18.07 -17.62 1.26
CA PHE A 107 -16.98 -18.58 1.05
C PHE A 107 -17.26 -19.93 1.71
N ASN A 108 -17.63 -19.89 2.97
CA ASN A 108 -17.92 -21.07 3.77
C ASN A 108 -19.15 -21.83 3.22
N ALA A 109 -20.15 -21.11 2.71
CA ALA A 109 -21.29 -21.72 2.02
C ALA A 109 -20.84 -22.46 0.75
N LEU A 110 -20.00 -21.84 -0.09
CA LEU A 110 -19.41 -22.51 -1.26
C LEU A 110 -18.59 -23.74 -0.85
N VAL A 111 -17.70 -23.62 0.14
CA VAL A 111 -16.84 -24.72 0.62
C VAL A 111 -17.67 -25.90 1.16
N LYS A 112 -18.83 -25.64 1.75
CA LYS A 112 -19.74 -26.68 2.25
C LYS A 112 -20.69 -27.23 1.18
N SER A 113 -20.85 -26.53 0.06
CA SER A 113 -21.77 -26.94 -1.00
C SER A 113 -21.18 -28.10 -1.82
N PRO A 114 -21.87 -29.24 -1.92
CA PRO A 114 -21.44 -30.36 -2.76
C PRO A 114 -21.30 -29.95 -4.24
N ASP A 115 -22.21 -29.10 -4.72
CA ASP A 115 -22.27 -28.66 -6.13
C ASP A 115 -21.10 -27.74 -6.52
N ALA A 116 -20.41 -27.16 -5.53
CA ALA A 116 -19.28 -26.26 -5.76
C ALA A 116 -17.91 -26.94 -5.68
N GLN A 117 -17.82 -28.21 -5.27
CA GLN A 117 -16.53 -28.86 -4.96
C GLN A 117 -15.60 -28.96 -6.18
N ASP A 118 -16.13 -29.35 -7.33
CA ASP A 118 -15.34 -29.49 -8.56
C ASP A 118 -14.80 -28.13 -9.02
N CYS A 119 -15.62 -27.08 -8.94
CA CYS A 119 -15.23 -25.71 -9.27
C CYS A 119 -14.20 -25.17 -8.27
N LEU A 120 -14.40 -25.39 -6.97
CA LEU A 120 -13.45 -24.97 -5.93
C LEU A 120 -12.10 -25.68 -6.07
N ALA A 121 -12.08 -26.97 -6.43
CA ALA A 121 -10.84 -27.68 -6.70
C ALA A 121 -10.08 -27.09 -7.90
N ALA A 122 -10.80 -26.56 -8.90
CA ALA A 122 -10.20 -25.88 -10.05
C ALA A 122 -9.66 -24.48 -9.70
N TRP A 123 -10.40 -23.69 -8.89
CA TRP A 123 -9.99 -22.33 -8.53
C TRP A 123 -8.95 -22.30 -7.40
N PHE A 124 -9.05 -23.21 -6.45
CA PHE A 124 -8.18 -23.33 -5.27
C PHE A 124 -7.70 -24.78 -5.11
N PRO A 125 -6.75 -25.24 -5.95
CA PRO A 125 -6.17 -26.57 -5.81
C PRO A 125 -5.65 -26.81 -4.40
N LYS A 126 -5.83 -28.01 -3.87
CA LYS A 126 -5.48 -28.34 -2.48
C LYS A 126 -4.01 -28.04 -2.16
N GLU A 127 -3.12 -28.20 -3.13
CA GLU A 127 -1.69 -27.96 -3.01
C GLU A 127 -1.35 -26.47 -2.84
N SER A 128 -2.26 -25.57 -3.22
CA SER A 128 -2.10 -24.13 -3.05
C SER A 128 -2.21 -23.70 -1.58
N GLY A 129 -2.92 -24.46 -0.75
CA GLY A 129 -3.18 -24.15 0.66
C GLY A 129 -4.05 -22.90 0.88
N VAL A 130 -4.70 -22.36 -0.16
CA VAL A 130 -5.45 -21.11 -0.09
C VAL A 130 -6.66 -21.22 0.84
N VAL A 131 -7.42 -22.32 0.73
CA VAL A 131 -8.63 -22.54 1.54
C VAL A 131 -8.28 -22.63 3.03
N GLU A 132 -7.26 -23.41 3.37
CA GLU A 132 -6.76 -23.55 4.74
C GLU A 132 -6.21 -22.23 5.29
N TYR A 133 -5.61 -21.42 4.42
CA TYR A 133 -5.06 -20.12 4.81
C TYR A 133 -6.17 -19.09 5.08
N VAL A 134 -7.21 -19.02 4.24
CA VAL A 134 -8.41 -18.20 4.47
C VAL A 134 -9.06 -18.60 5.81
N GLU A 135 -9.26 -19.90 6.04
CA GLU A 135 -9.79 -20.44 7.29
C GLU A 135 -8.96 -20.05 8.52
N LYS A 136 -7.63 -20.16 8.40
CA LYS A 136 -6.70 -19.76 9.47
C LYS A 136 -6.80 -18.26 9.76
N LEU A 137 -6.85 -17.43 8.72
CA LEU A 137 -6.94 -15.97 8.87
C LEU A 137 -8.27 -15.56 9.49
N HIS A 138 -9.40 -16.11 9.04
CA HIS A 138 -10.70 -15.81 9.61
C HIS A 138 -10.79 -16.20 11.11
N LYS A 139 -10.17 -17.33 11.51
CA LYS A 139 -10.09 -17.71 12.93
C LYS A 139 -9.29 -16.71 13.78
N LEU A 140 -8.24 -16.11 13.21
CA LEU A 140 -7.41 -15.10 13.86
C LEU A 140 -8.07 -13.72 13.86
N TYR A 141 -8.82 -13.40 12.81
CA TYR A 141 -9.42 -12.10 12.54
C TYR A 141 -10.89 -12.28 12.13
N ARG A 142 -11.76 -12.57 13.11
CA ARG A 142 -13.18 -12.89 12.84
C ARG A 142 -13.92 -11.75 12.15
N ASP A 143 -13.58 -10.51 12.49
CA ASP A 143 -14.21 -9.30 11.94
C ASP A 143 -13.53 -8.82 10.64
N GLY A 144 -12.58 -9.60 10.11
CA GLY A 144 -11.79 -9.26 8.92
C GLY A 144 -10.71 -8.20 9.19
N PHE A 145 -10.17 -7.64 8.10
CA PHE A 145 -9.18 -6.56 8.16
C PHE A 145 -9.85 -5.21 7.88
N HIS A 146 -10.16 -4.46 8.94
CA HIS A 146 -10.68 -3.11 8.77
C HIS A 146 -9.57 -2.16 8.30
N ILE A 147 -9.72 -1.63 7.08
CA ILE A 147 -8.94 -0.49 6.63
C ILE A 147 -9.33 0.69 7.52
N PHE A 148 -8.41 1.12 8.38
CA PHE A 148 -8.57 2.32 9.19
C PHE A 148 -8.58 3.54 8.25
N THR A 149 -9.75 3.85 7.68
CA THR A 149 -9.96 5.12 6.98
C THR A 149 -9.87 6.21 8.04
N GLY A 150 -9.10 7.26 7.76
CA GLY A 150 -8.76 8.27 8.76
C GLY A 150 -9.95 8.96 9.43
N PHE A 151 -11.17 8.81 8.89
CA PHE A 151 -12.43 9.32 9.42
C PHE A 151 -12.94 8.55 10.64
N ASP A 152 -12.65 7.25 10.77
CA ASP A 152 -13.10 6.45 11.92
C ASP A 152 -12.34 6.83 13.23
N ARG A 153 -11.32 7.70 13.11
CA ARG A 153 -10.56 8.27 14.24
C ARG A 153 -11.39 9.17 15.16
N MET A 154 -12.45 9.81 14.68
CA MET A 154 -13.20 10.76 15.52
C MET A 154 -14.28 10.09 16.37
N HIS A 155 -14.88 8.99 15.92
CA HIS A 155 -15.97 8.36 16.67
C HIS A 155 -15.52 7.32 17.70
N ARG A 156 -14.30 6.77 17.60
CA ARG A 156 -13.76 5.78 18.56
C ARG A 156 -12.60 6.28 19.44
N ALA A 157 -12.41 7.59 19.58
CA ALA A 157 -11.40 8.21 20.44
C ALA A 157 -11.68 8.08 21.97
N GLY A 158 -12.41 7.03 22.39
CA GLY A 158 -12.64 6.70 23.80
C GLY A 158 -11.67 5.66 24.37
N SER A 159 -10.82 5.01 23.56
CA SER A 159 -9.88 4.00 24.08
C SER A 159 -8.52 4.05 23.38
N THR A 160 -7.59 4.80 23.99
CA THR A 160 -6.17 4.89 23.63
C THR A 160 -5.39 3.58 23.80
N SER A 161 -6.02 2.54 24.36
CA SER A 161 -5.38 1.26 24.72
C SER A 161 -5.06 0.37 23.51
N ASN A 162 -5.89 0.36 22.45
CA ASN A 162 -5.71 -0.59 21.34
C ASN A 162 -4.61 -0.19 20.34
N TRP A 163 -4.32 1.10 20.18
CA TRP A 163 -3.25 1.55 19.28
C TRP A 163 -1.85 1.20 19.80
N LEU A 164 -1.64 1.30 21.13
CA LEU A 164 -0.39 0.90 21.76
C LEU A 164 -0.16 -0.61 21.59
N LYS A 165 -1.19 -1.44 21.75
CA LYS A 165 -1.09 -2.90 21.61
C LYS A 165 -0.76 -3.37 20.19
N LEU A 166 -1.37 -2.77 19.16
CA LEU A 166 -1.07 -3.13 17.77
C LEU A 166 0.34 -2.69 17.34
N ARG A 167 0.80 -1.53 17.82
CA ARG A 167 2.16 -1.05 17.57
C ARG A 167 3.21 -1.83 18.35
N GLU A 168 2.91 -2.20 19.58
CA GLU A 168 3.72 -3.09 20.42
C GLU A 168 3.87 -4.46 19.76
N PHE A 169 2.79 -5.03 19.20
CA PHE A 169 2.84 -6.31 18.49
C PHE A 169 3.69 -6.27 17.21
N ALA A 170 3.57 -5.20 16.42
CA ALA A 170 4.39 -5.00 15.22
C ALA A 170 5.89 -4.87 15.58
N LEU A 171 6.21 -4.09 16.63
CA LEU A 171 7.57 -3.95 17.14
C LEU A 171 8.12 -5.27 17.71
N CYS A 172 7.31 -6.07 18.40
CA CYS A 172 7.70 -7.37 18.92
C CYS A 172 7.97 -8.38 17.80
N SER A 173 7.18 -8.37 16.72
CA SER A 173 7.39 -9.24 15.56
C SER A 173 8.66 -8.86 14.79
N GLU A 174 8.93 -7.56 14.66
CA GLU A 174 10.15 -7.05 14.02
C GLU A 174 11.41 -7.32 14.87
N LEU A 175 11.29 -7.24 16.21
CA LEU A 175 12.32 -7.66 17.14
C LEU A 175 12.63 -9.16 17.06
N GLN A 176 11.61 -10.02 17.01
CA GLN A 176 11.80 -11.47 16.87
C GLN A 176 12.51 -11.84 15.56
N LEU A 177 12.19 -11.15 14.47
CA LEU A 177 12.85 -11.36 13.18
C LEU A 177 14.33 -10.94 13.24
N LEU A 178 14.63 -9.80 13.86
CA LEU A 178 15.99 -9.31 14.04
C LEU A 178 16.81 -10.22 14.98
N GLU A 179 16.21 -10.71 16.07
CA GLU A 179 16.85 -11.68 16.97
C GLU A 179 17.20 -12.97 16.23
N SER A 180 16.32 -13.45 15.36
CA SER A 180 16.58 -14.63 14.51
C SER A 180 17.75 -14.38 13.53
N GLN A 181 17.81 -13.20 12.91
CA GLN A 181 18.88 -12.84 11.98
C GLN A 181 20.24 -12.68 12.67
N VAL A 182 20.26 -12.11 13.88
CA VAL A 182 21.48 -11.98 14.68
C VAL A 182 21.97 -13.34 15.16
N ALA A 183 21.06 -14.24 15.56
CA ALA A 183 21.41 -15.62 15.92
C ALA A 183 22.02 -16.40 14.75
N GLU A 184 21.48 -16.23 13.54
CA GLU A 184 21.99 -16.85 12.33
C GLU A 184 23.37 -16.30 11.93
N ALA A 185 23.58 -14.99 12.03
CA ALA A 185 24.87 -14.35 11.80
C ALA A 185 25.94 -14.78 12.82
N ALA A 186 25.57 -14.94 14.09
CA ALA A 186 26.46 -15.43 15.15
C ALA A 186 26.85 -16.90 14.93
N ALA A 187 25.91 -17.74 14.47
CA ALA A 187 26.18 -19.14 14.13
C ALA A 187 27.14 -19.29 12.93
N GLY A 188 27.13 -18.32 12.00
CA GLY A 188 28.07 -18.28 10.86
C GLY A 188 29.52 -17.98 11.25
N ILE A 189 29.77 -17.37 12.41
CA ILE A 189 31.12 -16.98 12.87
C ILE A 189 31.85 -18.15 13.55
N VAL A 190 31.13 -19.15 14.05
CA VAL A 190 31.72 -20.30 14.79
C VAL A 190 32.30 -21.38 13.85
N ARG A 191 32.00 -21.33 12.53
CA ARG A 191 32.65 -22.22 11.55
C ARG A 191 33.91 -21.57 10.99
N GLY A 192 35.03 -21.72 11.71
CA GLY A 192 36.37 -21.46 11.16
C GLY A 192 36.71 -22.40 9.99
N PRO A 193 37.64 -22.02 9.09
CA PRO A 193 37.99 -22.81 7.91
C PRO A 193 38.84 -24.02 8.31
N GLY A 194 38.19 -25.16 8.51
CA GLY A 194 38.86 -26.44 8.72
C GLY A 194 39.37 -27.05 7.41
N GLY A 195 40.70 -27.06 7.26
CA GLY A 195 41.48 -28.15 6.64
C GLY A 195 41.18 -28.54 5.20
N ALA A 196 41.88 -27.90 4.25
CA ALA A 196 42.08 -28.47 2.92
C ALA A 196 43.36 -29.32 2.94
N ASP A 197 43.21 -30.63 2.77
CA ASP A 197 44.32 -31.56 2.54
C ASP A 197 44.47 -31.86 1.03
N ARG A 198 45.72 -32.03 0.60
CA ARG A 198 46.17 -32.10 -0.80
C ARG A 198 46.34 -33.53 -1.34
N HIS A 199 46.07 -33.65 -2.64
CA HIS A 199 46.60 -34.60 -3.65
C HIS A 199 45.99 -36.03 -3.63
N VAL A 200 45.60 -36.64 -4.77
CA VAL A 200 46.41 -36.98 -5.96
C VAL A 200 45.55 -37.04 -7.26
N ARG A 201 46.21 -36.77 -8.39
CA ARG A 201 45.74 -36.81 -9.80
C ARG A 201 45.26 -38.18 -10.29
N SER A 202 44.29 -38.22 -11.22
CA SER A 202 44.43 -38.91 -12.51
C SER A 202 43.34 -38.49 -13.51
N ARG A 203 43.74 -38.35 -14.78
CA ARG A 203 42.91 -38.15 -15.98
C ARG A 203 42.26 -39.48 -16.41
N ASN A 204 41.01 -39.46 -16.89
CA ASN A 204 40.67 -39.81 -18.29
C ASN A 204 39.15 -39.73 -18.56
N ASP A 205 38.84 -39.05 -19.67
CA ASP A 205 37.86 -39.33 -20.74
C ASP A 205 36.46 -39.90 -20.48
N SER A 206 35.49 -39.09 -20.94
CA SER A 206 34.36 -39.43 -21.83
C SER A 206 33.14 -40.22 -21.30
N GLN A 207 31.99 -39.83 -21.87
CA GLN A 207 30.65 -40.45 -21.86
C GLN A 207 29.71 -40.17 -20.67
N TRP A 208 28.73 -39.32 -20.97
CA TRP A 208 27.34 -39.45 -20.51
C TRP A 208 26.68 -40.61 -21.30
N PRO A 209 25.74 -41.40 -20.73
CA PRO A 209 24.40 -40.88 -20.40
C PRO A 209 23.67 -41.50 -19.18
N ASN A 210 22.64 -40.75 -18.76
CA ASN A 210 21.39 -41.16 -18.09
C ASN A 210 21.36 -41.79 -16.68
N GLU A 211 20.37 -41.26 -15.94
CA GLU A 211 19.62 -41.80 -14.79
C GLU A 211 20.04 -41.47 -13.34
N ALA A 212 18.97 -41.25 -12.56
CA ALA A 212 18.83 -41.20 -11.10
C ALA A 212 19.19 -39.90 -10.35
N ILE A 213 18.14 -39.15 -9.99
CA ILE A 213 18.13 -38.13 -8.94
C ILE A 213 18.18 -38.84 -7.57
N PRO A 214 19.15 -38.56 -6.67
CA PRO A 214 19.10 -39.08 -5.32
C PRO A 214 18.19 -38.25 -4.41
N ALA A 215 17.24 -38.93 -3.78
CA ALA A 215 16.42 -38.45 -2.67
C ALA A 215 17.27 -38.25 -1.39
N ALA A 216 17.99 -37.12 -1.30
CA ALA A 216 18.78 -36.78 -0.12
C ALA A 216 18.80 -35.27 0.18
N MET A 217 17.63 -34.64 0.33
CA MET A 217 17.50 -33.33 0.97
C MET A 217 16.13 -33.18 1.67
N MET A 218 15.90 -33.96 2.73
CA MET A 218 14.84 -33.70 3.70
C MET A 218 15.36 -34.12 5.08
N ALA A 219 16.06 -33.22 5.75
CA ALA A 219 16.26 -33.25 7.19
C ALA A 219 15.85 -31.87 7.76
N PRO A 220 15.01 -31.81 8.81
CA PRO A 220 14.45 -30.56 9.27
C PRO A 220 15.50 -29.72 10.02
N ALA A 221 15.79 -28.53 9.50
CA ALA A 221 16.50 -27.48 10.20
C ALA A 221 15.57 -26.82 11.24
N GLY A 222 15.44 -27.47 12.38
CA GLY A 222 14.84 -26.87 13.57
C GLY A 222 15.49 -27.53 14.76
N LEU A 223 16.41 -26.81 15.42
CA LEU A 223 17.03 -27.05 16.75
C LEU A 223 18.35 -26.26 17.06
N PRO A 224 18.81 -25.17 16.39
CA PRO A 224 20.08 -24.53 16.82
C PRO A 224 19.94 -23.56 18.00
N LEU A 225 18.80 -22.87 18.13
CA LEU A 225 18.65 -21.78 19.11
C LEU A 225 18.48 -22.30 20.55
N GLU A 226 17.80 -23.43 20.70
CA GLU A 226 17.55 -24.05 22.00
C GLU A 226 18.82 -24.70 22.56
N GLY A 227 19.65 -25.31 21.69
CA GLY A 227 20.97 -25.83 22.06
C GLY A 227 21.94 -24.75 22.51
N ALA A 228 22.03 -23.63 21.79
CA ALA A 228 22.91 -22.52 22.17
C ALA A 228 22.44 -21.83 23.48
N ARG A 229 21.13 -21.74 23.72
CA ARG A 229 20.57 -21.28 25.00
C ARG A 229 20.89 -22.25 26.13
N LEU A 230 20.83 -23.56 25.88
CA LEU A 230 21.21 -24.58 26.86
C LEU A 230 22.70 -24.51 27.22
N GLU A 231 23.58 -24.35 26.23
CA GLU A 231 25.03 -24.24 26.44
C GLU A 231 25.42 -22.97 27.19
N LEU A 232 24.81 -21.82 26.85
CA LEU A 232 25.04 -20.58 27.58
C LEU A 232 24.50 -20.67 29.03
N ALA A 233 23.35 -21.29 29.23
CA ALA A 233 22.79 -21.54 30.56
C ALA A 233 23.69 -22.50 31.37
N LEU A 234 24.25 -23.54 30.74
CA LEU A 234 25.23 -24.45 31.35
C LEU A 234 26.52 -23.72 31.72
N ALA A 235 27.06 -22.88 30.83
CA ALA A 235 28.25 -22.09 31.11
C ALA A 235 28.03 -21.09 32.26
N GLN A 236 26.88 -20.39 32.28
CA GLN A 236 26.49 -19.51 33.37
C GLN A 236 26.29 -20.28 34.68
N GLN A 237 25.70 -21.47 34.63
CA GLN A 237 25.51 -22.32 35.81
C GLN A 237 26.85 -22.89 36.32
N CYS A 238 27.80 -23.21 35.44
CA CYS A 238 29.16 -23.61 35.82
C CYS A 238 29.92 -22.46 36.49
N VAL A 239 29.85 -21.25 35.95
CA VAL A 239 30.46 -20.05 36.55
C VAL A 239 29.80 -19.71 37.88
N GLN A 240 28.46 -19.76 37.97
CA GLN A 240 27.77 -19.55 39.24
C GLN A 240 28.06 -20.65 40.26
N ARG A 241 28.22 -21.92 39.85
CA ARG A 241 28.66 -23.00 40.76
C ARG A 241 30.11 -22.82 41.21
N ALA A 242 30.99 -22.30 40.35
CA ALA A 242 32.37 -21.97 40.70
C ALA A 242 32.45 -20.77 41.65
N LEU A 243 31.49 -19.83 41.57
CA LEU A 243 31.38 -18.67 42.46
C LEU A 243 30.59 -18.95 43.74
N ALA A 244 29.68 -19.93 43.74
CA ALA A 244 28.78 -20.26 44.85
C ALA A 244 29.25 -21.47 45.68
N LYS A 245 30.18 -22.28 45.16
CA LYS A 245 31.05 -23.03 46.06
C LYS A 245 31.96 -21.99 46.70
N ASP A 246 31.75 -21.73 47.99
CA ASP A 246 32.88 -21.34 48.83
C ASP A 246 33.99 -22.30 48.45
N VAL A 247 35.06 -21.75 47.87
CA VAL A 247 36.24 -22.51 47.51
C VAL A 247 36.85 -22.89 48.86
N ASP A 248 36.32 -23.97 49.44
CA ASP A 248 36.88 -24.61 50.60
C ASP A 248 38.38 -24.82 50.31
N ASP A 249 39.19 -24.51 51.31
CA ASP A 249 40.65 -24.42 51.31
C ASP A 249 41.40 -25.68 50.78
N GLU A 250 40.71 -26.71 50.29
CA GLU A 250 41.31 -27.94 49.74
C GLU A 250 41.94 -27.77 48.35
N TRP A 251 41.60 -26.74 47.57
CA TRP A 251 42.31 -26.46 46.31
C TRP A 251 43.62 -25.67 46.48
N LEU A 252 43.93 -25.19 47.69
CA LEU A 252 45.18 -24.48 48.00
C LEU A 252 46.39 -25.41 48.26
N CYS A 253 46.20 -26.73 48.27
CA CYS A 253 47.26 -27.68 48.63
C CYS A 253 47.98 -28.35 47.45
N ILE A 254 47.60 -28.06 46.20
CA ILE A 254 48.43 -28.43 45.05
C ILE A 254 49.31 -27.22 44.80
N GLY A 255 50.62 -27.34 45.12
CA GLY A 255 51.62 -26.27 44.99
C GLY A 255 51.71 -25.73 43.57
N ALA A 256 50.77 -24.85 43.22
CA ALA A 256 50.78 -24.08 42.01
C ALA A 256 51.93 -23.09 42.16
N ASP A 257 52.89 -23.18 41.25
CA ASP A 257 53.98 -22.24 41.09
C ASP A 257 53.43 -20.81 41.11
N ASP A 258 53.99 -19.92 41.93
CA ASP A 258 53.51 -18.54 42.16
C ASP A 258 53.30 -17.77 40.83
N GLY A 259 54.01 -18.17 39.76
CA GLY A 259 53.83 -17.65 38.42
C GLY A 259 52.44 -17.88 37.81
N VAL A 260 51.81 -19.03 38.05
CA VAL A 260 50.49 -19.38 37.46
C VAL A 260 49.37 -18.55 38.08
N LEU A 261 49.45 -18.29 39.39
CA LEU A 261 48.48 -17.43 40.08
C LEU A 261 48.61 -15.97 39.65
N SER A 262 49.83 -15.49 39.40
CA SER A 262 50.07 -14.14 38.88
C SER A 262 49.52 -13.97 37.45
N GLU A 263 49.76 -14.95 36.57
CA GLU A 263 49.23 -14.91 35.18
C GLU A 263 47.70 -14.99 35.16
N ALA A 264 47.10 -15.84 35.99
CA ALA A 264 45.65 -15.92 36.13
C ALA A 264 45.04 -14.60 36.64
N ALA A 265 45.70 -13.91 37.58
CA ALA A 265 45.27 -12.61 38.07
C ALA A 265 45.34 -11.51 36.99
N GLU A 266 46.39 -11.50 36.16
CA GLU A 266 46.51 -10.56 35.03
C GLU A 266 45.45 -10.81 33.95
N LEU A 267 45.19 -12.08 33.61
CA LEU A 267 44.13 -12.45 32.67
C LEU A 267 42.74 -12.06 33.19
N LEU A 268 42.47 -12.27 34.48
CA LEU A 268 41.23 -11.83 35.12
C LEU A 268 41.08 -10.30 35.09
N GLY A 269 42.16 -9.57 35.37
CA GLY A 269 42.19 -8.11 35.28
C GLY A 269 41.89 -7.60 33.86
N THR A 270 42.52 -8.22 32.86
CA THR A 270 42.28 -7.92 31.44
C THR A 270 40.83 -8.20 31.04
N ALA A 271 40.31 -9.39 31.38
CA ALA A 271 38.94 -9.77 31.06
C ALA A 271 37.89 -8.84 31.71
N ARG A 272 38.13 -8.39 32.95
CA ARG A 272 37.27 -7.38 33.61
C ARG A 272 37.31 -6.05 32.89
N SER A 273 38.51 -5.56 32.53
CA SER A 273 38.65 -4.30 31.79
C SER A 273 37.97 -4.36 30.42
N GLU A 274 38.06 -5.48 29.70
CA GLU A 274 37.39 -5.65 28.40
C GLU A 274 35.87 -5.72 28.54
N ARG A 275 35.36 -6.43 29.57
CA ARG A 275 33.94 -6.46 29.88
C ARG A 275 33.40 -5.07 30.19
N ASP A 276 34.07 -4.32 31.06
CA ASP A 276 33.62 -2.99 31.47
C ASP A 276 33.64 -2.00 30.26
N ALA A 277 34.62 -2.14 29.35
CA ALA A 277 34.65 -1.38 28.09
C ALA A 277 33.51 -1.76 27.12
N ALA A 278 33.17 -3.05 27.03
CA ALA A 278 32.04 -3.52 26.24
C ALA A 278 30.70 -3.03 26.82
N GLU A 279 30.53 -3.08 28.14
CA GLU A 279 29.35 -2.55 28.84
C GLU A 279 29.21 -1.04 28.61
N ALA A 280 30.30 -0.27 28.70
CA ALA A 280 30.29 1.17 28.39
C ALA A 280 29.87 1.45 26.93
N THR A 281 30.36 0.66 25.98
CA THR A 281 29.99 0.76 24.56
C THR A 281 28.50 0.46 24.36
N LEU A 282 27.99 -0.57 25.03
CA LEU A 282 26.58 -0.97 24.95
C LEU A 282 25.65 0.08 25.58
N LEU A 283 26.06 0.71 26.69
CA LEU A 283 25.34 1.85 27.27
C LEU A 283 25.29 3.05 26.32
N HIS A 284 26.41 3.36 25.65
CA HIS A 284 26.46 4.43 24.65
C HIS A 284 25.53 4.14 23.46
N GLN A 285 25.54 2.90 22.93
CA GLN A 285 24.64 2.49 21.86
C GLN A 285 23.16 2.56 22.27
N ARG A 286 22.84 2.17 23.52
CA ARG A 286 21.47 2.31 24.07
C ARG A 286 21.04 3.77 24.14
N ALA A 287 21.91 4.67 24.59
CA ALA A 287 21.63 6.11 24.63
C ALA A 287 21.39 6.68 23.22
N ALA A 288 22.25 6.36 22.25
CA ALA A 288 22.09 6.78 20.86
C ALA A 288 20.78 6.26 20.24
N ARG A 289 20.39 5.02 20.54
CA ARG A 289 19.11 4.45 20.09
C ARG A 289 17.92 5.19 20.68
N ILE A 290 17.95 5.54 21.96
CA ILE A 290 16.88 6.32 22.62
C ILE A 290 16.74 7.70 21.94
N GLU A 291 17.86 8.37 21.66
CA GLU A 291 17.85 9.66 20.98
C GLU A 291 17.25 9.56 19.56
N LEU A 292 17.62 8.53 18.79
CA LEU A 292 17.05 8.30 17.46
C LEU A 292 15.54 8.05 17.51
N LEU A 293 15.07 7.29 18.50
CA LEU A 293 13.64 7.04 18.69
C LEU A 293 12.87 8.32 19.06
N GLN A 294 13.47 9.18 19.88
CA GLN A 294 12.90 10.50 20.20
C GLN A 294 12.80 11.39 18.96
N ARG A 295 13.88 11.47 18.16
CA ARG A 295 13.87 12.23 16.90
C ARG A 295 12.82 11.70 15.91
N LEU A 296 12.68 10.38 15.80
CA LEU A 296 11.66 9.75 14.96
C LEU A 296 10.24 10.11 15.45
N HIS A 297 10.02 10.11 16.77
CA HIS A 297 8.76 10.51 17.37
C HIS A 297 8.43 11.98 17.06
N ASP A 298 9.40 12.87 17.17
CA ASP A 298 9.21 14.30 16.86
C ASP A 298 8.90 14.55 15.39
N VAL A 299 9.61 13.89 14.47
CA VAL A 299 9.31 13.96 13.02
C VAL A 299 7.91 13.42 12.74
N THR A 300 7.52 12.32 13.37
CA THR A 300 6.16 11.76 13.21
C THR A 300 5.10 12.75 13.69
N ARG A 301 5.33 13.43 14.82
CA ARG A 301 4.44 14.46 15.36
C ARG A 301 4.35 15.68 14.45
N GLN A 302 5.47 16.13 13.88
CA GLN A 302 5.50 17.23 12.91
C GLN A 302 4.74 16.88 11.62
N ASN A 303 4.92 15.66 11.10
CA ASN A 303 4.19 15.18 9.93
C ASN A 303 2.68 15.10 10.20
N ALA A 304 2.27 14.64 11.40
CA ALA A 304 0.86 14.63 11.79
C ALA A 304 0.25 16.04 11.78
N LYS A 305 0.94 17.04 12.35
CA LYS A 305 0.50 18.45 12.31
C LYS A 305 0.43 19.01 10.88
N ALA A 306 1.38 18.64 10.03
CA ALA A 306 1.38 19.06 8.63
C ALA A 306 0.19 18.47 7.84
N LEU A 307 -0.15 17.20 8.09
CA LEU A 307 -1.31 16.55 7.50
C LEU A 307 -2.62 17.17 7.98
N GLU A 308 -2.73 17.49 9.26
CA GLU A 308 -3.91 18.19 9.81
C GLU A 308 -4.10 19.57 9.15
N LYS A 309 -3.01 20.34 8.98
CA LYS A 309 -3.06 21.61 8.26
C LYS A 309 -3.51 21.43 6.79
N HIS A 310 -2.99 20.41 6.12
CA HIS A 310 -3.36 20.11 4.73
C HIS A 310 -4.84 19.71 4.62
N GLN A 311 -5.38 18.95 5.59
CA GLN A 311 -6.79 18.60 5.61
C GLN A 311 -7.67 19.85 5.72
N VAL A 312 -7.33 20.79 6.60
CA VAL A 312 -8.05 22.07 6.71
C VAL A 312 -8.00 22.89 5.42
N GLU A 313 -6.92 22.80 4.64
CA GLU A 313 -6.82 23.44 3.32
C GLU A 313 -7.73 22.74 2.29
N LEU A 314 -7.77 21.41 2.27
CA LEU A 314 -8.67 20.63 1.40
C LEU A 314 -10.15 20.88 1.71
N ASP A 315 -10.51 20.96 3.00
CA ASP A 315 -11.90 21.22 3.40
C ASP A 315 -12.35 22.62 2.93
N LYS A 316 -11.45 23.62 2.99
CA LYS A 316 -11.71 24.97 2.43
C LYS A 316 -11.86 24.94 0.92
N GLU A 317 -11.05 24.15 0.21
CA GLU A 317 -11.17 23.99 -1.24
C GLU A 317 -12.50 23.32 -1.62
N ALA A 318 -12.92 22.30 -0.87
CA ALA A 318 -14.21 21.64 -1.06
C ALA A 318 -15.40 22.59 -0.82
N ASP A 319 -15.31 23.47 0.19
CA ASP A 319 -16.32 24.51 0.43
C ASP A 319 -16.40 25.51 -0.72
N VAL A 320 -15.26 25.93 -1.28
CA VAL A 320 -15.21 26.80 -2.46
C VAL A 320 -15.80 26.10 -3.69
N GLU A 321 -15.49 24.83 -3.91
CA GLU A 321 -16.07 24.05 -5.01
C GLU A 321 -17.59 23.93 -4.87
N LYS A 322 -18.09 23.69 -3.65
CA LYS A 322 -19.53 23.64 -3.36
C LYS A 322 -20.22 24.98 -3.66
N GLN A 323 -19.60 26.10 -3.28
CA GLN A 323 -20.12 27.44 -3.59
C GLN A 323 -20.15 27.70 -5.11
N LEU A 324 -19.10 27.29 -5.84
CA LEU A 324 -19.05 27.42 -7.29
C LEU A 324 -20.12 26.58 -7.99
N LYS A 325 -20.35 25.34 -7.55
CA LYS A 325 -21.43 24.48 -8.09
C LYS A 325 -22.80 25.12 -7.89
N ALA A 326 -23.09 25.63 -6.69
CA ALA A 326 -24.35 26.32 -6.41
C ALA A 326 -24.55 27.57 -7.31
N LEU A 327 -23.49 28.35 -7.53
CA LEU A 327 -23.52 29.50 -8.44
C LEU A 327 -23.74 29.07 -9.90
N CYS A 328 -23.14 27.96 -10.35
CA CYS A 328 -23.37 27.42 -11.69
C CYS A 328 -24.83 26.99 -11.87
N GLU A 329 -25.40 26.26 -10.92
CA GLU A 329 -26.81 25.83 -10.94
C GLU A 329 -27.78 27.03 -10.96
N GLU A 330 -27.47 28.09 -10.21
CA GLU A 330 -28.24 29.33 -10.22
C GLU A 330 -28.21 30.00 -11.61
N ARG A 331 -27.02 30.10 -12.23
CA ARG A 331 -26.87 30.66 -13.58
C ARG A 331 -27.54 29.83 -14.67
N GLU A 332 -27.53 28.51 -14.54
CA GLU A 332 -28.26 27.60 -15.43
C GLU A 332 -29.77 27.83 -15.32
N ARG A 333 -30.30 28.01 -14.11
CA ARG A 333 -31.72 28.33 -13.88
C ARG A 333 -32.11 29.66 -14.52
N GLU A 334 -31.33 30.73 -14.28
CA GLU A 334 -31.55 32.03 -14.93
C GLU A 334 -31.53 31.91 -16.46
N THR A 335 -30.59 31.15 -17.01
CA THR A 335 -30.49 30.92 -18.47
C THR A 335 -31.72 30.18 -19.01
N GLN A 336 -32.23 29.21 -18.25
CA GLN A 336 -33.42 28.46 -18.61
C GLN A 336 -34.68 29.33 -18.58
N GLU A 337 -34.84 30.17 -17.56
CA GLU A 337 -35.95 31.14 -17.47
C GLU A 337 -35.95 32.11 -18.66
N ILE A 338 -34.78 32.66 -19.03
CA ILE A 338 -34.63 33.52 -20.21
C ILE A 338 -35.01 32.77 -21.50
N ARG A 339 -34.60 31.51 -21.65
CA ARG A 339 -34.97 30.69 -22.83
C ARG A 339 -36.48 30.48 -22.91
N GLU A 340 -37.13 30.18 -21.80
CA GLU A 340 -38.58 29.98 -21.74
C GLU A 340 -39.34 31.27 -22.06
N GLU A 341 -38.86 32.41 -21.58
CA GLU A 341 -39.43 33.72 -21.92
C GLU A 341 -39.31 34.02 -23.42
N VAL A 342 -38.13 33.80 -24.02
CA VAL A 342 -37.92 34.00 -25.46
C VAL A 342 -38.84 33.09 -26.28
N LEU A 343 -38.99 31.81 -25.89
CA LEU A 343 -39.91 30.89 -26.55
C LEU A 343 -41.38 31.33 -26.41
N ALA A 344 -41.77 31.85 -25.25
CA ALA A 344 -43.11 32.38 -25.02
C ALA A 344 -43.38 33.64 -25.89
N GLN A 345 -42.39 34.53 -26.02
CA GLN A 345 -42.47 35.69 -26.90
C GLN A 345 -42.59 35.26 -28.37
N GLY A 346 -41.81 34.26 -28.80
CA GLY A 346 -41.92 33.67 -30.14
C GLY A 346 -43.31 33.13 -30.46
N ARG A 347 -43.89 32.35 -29.54
CA ARG A 347 -45.28 31.84 -29.68
C ARG A 347 -46.32 32.96 -29.81
N ARG A 348 -46.15 34.07 -29.08
CA ARG A 348 -47.06 35.24 -29.17
C ARG A 348 -46.98 35.91 -30.54
N LEU A 349 -45.78 35.99 -31.14
CA LEU A 349 -45.58 36.54 -32.48
C LEU A 349 -46.22 35.64 -33.55
N ASP A 350 -46.01 34.33 -33.46
CA ASP A 350 -46.61 33.36 -34.41
C ASP A 350 -48.14 33.39 -34.37
N ALA A 351 -48.73 33.46 -33.18
CA ALA A 351 -50.18 33.59 -33.02
C ALA A 351 -50.72 34.88 -33.67
N ARG A 352 -50.00 36.00 -33.53
CA ARG A 352 -50.37 37.29 -34.14
C ARG A 352 -50.28 37.27 -35.66
N ASN A 353 -49.27 36.59 -36.22
CA ASN A 353 -49.11 36.42 -37.66
C ASN A 353 -50.19 35.51 -38.27
N THR A 354 -50.58 34.46 -37.54
CA THR A 354 -51.62 33.52 -38.01
C THR A 354 -52.98 34.19 -38.16
N VAL A 355 -53.40 35.00 -37.19
CA VAL A 355 -54.67 35.77 -37.23
C VAL A 355 -54.70 36.79 -38.37
N THR A 356 -53.53 37.26 -38.80
CA THR A 356 -53.39 38.23 -39.89
C THR A 356 -53.65 37.63 -41.27
N SER A 357 -53.33 36.35 -41.46
CA SER A 357 -53.43 35.69 -42.77
C SER A 357 -54.87 35.35 -43.22
N PHE A 358 -55.85 35.45 -42.31
CA PHE A 358 -57.22 34.97 -42.55
C PHE A 358 -58.21 36.00 -43.11
N PHE A 359 -57.87 37.29 -43.14
CA PHE A 359 -58.76 38.33 -43.67
C PHE A 359 -58.25 38.85 -45.02
N GLN A 360 -58.97 38.54 -46.11
CA GLN A 360 -58.77 39.18 -47.42
C GLN A 360 -59.31 40.62 -47.36
N VAL A 361 -58.41 41.60 -47.19
CA VAL A 361 -58.79 43.01 -47.00
C VAL A 361 -58.82 43.79 -48.34
N PRO A 362 -59.89 44.57 -48.65
CA PRO A 362 -60.06 45.30 -49.92
C PRO A 362 -59.07 46.48 -50.13
N PRO A 363 -59.09 47.17 -51.29
CA PRO A 363 -58.04 48.11 -51.70
C PRO A 363 -57.92 49.45 -50.94
N ARG A 364 -58.62 49.66 -49.82
CA ARG A 364 -58.40 50.83 -48.94
C ARG A 364 -57.29 50.61 -47.89
N ASP A 365 -56.68 49.42 -47.86
CA ASP A 365 -55.80 48.97 -46.78
C ASP A 365 -54.30 49.28 -46.95
N VAL A 366 -53.88 50.08 -47.93
CA VAL A 366 -52.45 50.42 -48.09
C VAL A 366 -51.91 51.19 -46.88
N ALA A 367 -52.68 52.13 -46.32
CA ALA A 367 -52.29 52.86 -45.11
C ALA A 367 -52.25 51.97 -43.85
N ARG A 368 -53.17 51.00 -43.73
CA ARG A 368 -53.17 50.01 -42.63
C ARG A 368 -52.03 49.01 -42.76
N ARG A 369 -51.70 48.57 -43.99
CA ARG A 369 -50.54 47.71 -44.27
C ARG A 369 -49.24 48.44 -43.97
N HIS A 370 -49.13 49.74 -44.27
CA HIS A 370 -47.96 50.54 -43.86
C HIS A 370 -47.85 50.68 -42.34
N LEU A 371 -48.95 50.96 -41.64
CA LEU A 371 -48.93 51.04 -40.17
C LEU A 371 -48.58 49.69 -39.53
N LYS A 372 -49.09 48.60 -40.10
CA LYS A 372 -48.81 47.24 -39.63
C LYS A 372 -47.37 46.81 -39.92
N ALA A 373 -46.87 47.07 -41.13
CA ALA A 373 -45.47 46.84 -41.47
C ALA A 373 -44.54 47.68 -40.59
N HIS A 374 -44.96 48.89 -40.20
CA HIS A 374 -44.22 49.71 -39.24
C HIS A 374 -44.25 49.12 -37.82
N GLN A 375 -45.36 48.55 -37.37
CA GLN A 375 -45.43 47.83 -36.09
C GLN A 375 -44.58 46.55 -36.09
N GLU A 376 -44.66 45.76 -37.15
CA GLU A 376 -43.85 44.54 -37.33
C GLU A 376 -42.35 44.89 -37.41
N ALA A 377 -42.00 46.01 -38.05
CA ALA A 377 -40.63 46.52 -38.08
C ALA A 377 -40.13 46.96 -36.69
N GLU A 378 -40.98 47.59 -35.87
CA GLU A 378 -40.61 47.93 -34.48
C GLU A 378 -40.47 46.69 -33.60
N GLU A 379 -41.34 45.68 -33.75
CA GLU A 379 -41.22 44.41 -33.04
C GLU A 379 -39.94 43.66 -33.45
N ALA A 380 -39.60 43.64 -34.74
CA ALA A 380 -38.35 43.08 -35.23
C ALA A 380 -37.12 43.80 -34.67
N LYS A 381 -37.17 45.14 -34.50
CA LYS A 381 -36.09 45.90 -33.84
C LYS A 381 -35.91 45.48 -32.38
N VAL A 382 -37.00 45.31 -31.63
CA VAL A 382 -36.94 44.86 -30.23
C VAL A 382 -36.34 43.44 -30.13
N ILE A 383 -36.76 42.52 -31.01
CA ILE A 383 -36.21 41.15 -31.04
C ILE A 383 -34.71 41.17 -31.36
N LEU A 384 -34.29 41.97 -32.35
CA LEU A 384 -32.88 42.11 -32.70
C LEU A 384 -32.06 42.73 -31.56
N GLN A 385 -32.64 43.68 -30.81
CA GLN A 385 -32.01 44.28 -29.64
C GLN A 385 -31.87 43.26 -28.50
N LEU A 386 -32.91 42.49 -28.20
CA LEU A 386 -32.87 41.42 -27.21
C LEU A 386 -31.84 40.34 -27.59
N LYS A 387 -31.78 39.96 -28.87
CA LYS A 387 -30.76 39.04 -29.37
C LYS A 387 -29.34 39.58 -29.14
N ARG A 388 -29.08 40.85 -29.48
CA ARG A 388 -27.76 41.48 -29.24
C ARG A 388 -27.40 41.50 -27.75
N ILE A 389 -28.37 41.76 -26.87
CA ILE A 389 -28.16 41.74 -25.42
C ILE A 389 -27.84 40.30 -24.97
N SER A 390 -28.60 39.31 -25.41
CA SER A 390 -28.37 37.89 -25.11
C SER A 390 -26.99 37.41 -25.58
N ASP A 391 -26.61 37.71 -26.82
CA ASP A 391 -25.31 37.38 -27.39
C ASP A 391 -24.17 38.04 -26.60
N SER A 392 -24.36 39.28 -26.14
CA SER A 392 -23.41 39.99 -25.27
C SER A 392 -23.27 39.34 -23.89
N HIS A 393 -24.37 38.91 -23.27
CA HIS A 393 -24.33 38.17 -22.01
C HIS A 393 -23.64 36.82 -22.16
N LEU A 394 -23.92 36.08 -23.24
CA LEU A 394 -23.28 34.80 -23.53
C LEU A 394 -21.77 34.97 -23.72
N ALA A 395 -21.35 35.98 -24.49
CA ALA A 395 -19.93 36.29 -24.68
C ALA A 395 -19.23 36.66 -23.36
N ARG A 396 -19.92 37.37 -22.46
CA ARG A 396 -19.39 37.69 -21.13
C ARG A 396 -19.25 36.45 -20.25
N ALA A 397 -20.26 35.57 -20.24
CA ALA A 397 -20.23 34.32 -19.50
C ALA A 397 -19.09 33.41 -19.98
N GLN A 398 -18.92 33.27 -21.30
CA GLN A 398 -17.79 32.54 -21.89
C GLN A 398 -16.43 33.17 -21.50
N GLY A 399 -16.35 34.51 -21.46
CA GLY A 399 -15.16 35.21 -21.00
C GLY A 399 -14.80 34.91 -19.53
N GLU A 400 -15.79 34.82 -18.64
CA GLU A 400 -15.55 34.44 -17.23
C GLU A 400 -15.20 32.96 -17.09
N GLN A 401 -15.85 32.06 -17.84
CA GLN A 401 -15.51 30.64 -17.87
C GLN A 401 -14.04 30.44 -18.28
N ASN A 402 -13.60 31.08 -19.37
CA ASN A 402 -12.21 31.00 -19.84
C ASN A 402 -11.20 31.50 -18.78
N LYS A 403 -11.56 32.53 -17.99
CA LYS A 403 -10.71 33.00 -16.89
C LYS A 403 -10.61 31.97 -15.76
N VAL A 404 -11.69 31.27 -15.44
CA VAL A 404 -11.69 30.20 -14.42
C VAL A 404 -10.85 29.02 -14.90
N GLU A 405 -11.02 28.58 -16.14
CA GLU A 405 -10.21 27.50 -16.74
C GLU A 405 -8.72 27.86 -16.74
N GLN A 406 -8.37 29.10 -17.11
CA GLN A 406 -6.99 29.57 -17.06
C GLN A 406 -6.42 29.59 -15.62
N LYS A 407 -7.24 29.94 -14.61
CA LYS A 407 -6.81 29.87 -13.20
C LYS A 407 -6.56 28.43 -12.74
N ILE A 408 -7.43 27.50 -13.13
CA ILE A 408 -7.26 26.07 -12.83
C ILE A 408 -5.95 25.54 -13.45
N GLU A 409 -5.69 25.87 -14.71
CA GLU A 409 -4.48 25.40 -15.39
C GLU A 409 -3.20 25.98 -14.74
N ASN A 410 -3.22 27.24 -14.34
CA ASN A 410 -2.13 27.87 -13.59
C ASN A 410 -1.90 27.20 -12.22
N LEU A 411 -2.96 26.77 -11.53
CA LEU A 411 -2.85 26.05 -10.25
C LEU A 411 -2.26 24.65 -10.45
N LYS A 412 -2.70 23.92 -11.49
CA LYS A 412 -2.12 22.61 -11.86
C LYS A 412 -0.63 22.72 -12.14
N ALA A 413 -0.21 23.69 -12.95
CA ALA A 413 1.20 23.93 -13.25
C ALA A 413 2.04 24.25 -11.99
N LYS A 414 1.48 25.04 -11.04
CA LYS A 414 2.14 25.31 -9.75
C LYS A 414 2.27 24.04 -8.90
N HIS A 415 1.24 23.20 -8.87
CA HIS A 415 1.25 21.95 -8.13
C HIS A 415 2.27 20.96 -8.70
N GLU A 416 2.28 20.79 -10.02
CA GLU A 416 3.24 19.92 -10.73
C GLU A 416 4.68 20.36 -10.48
N LYS A 417 4.97 21.67 -10.55
CA LYS A 417 6.28 22.21 -10.20
C LYS A 417 6.68 21.88 -8.75
N LYS A 418 5.77 22.08 -7.79
CA LYS A 418 6.02 21.78 -6.37
C LYS A 418 6.28 20.29 -6.13
N MET A 419 5.56 19.41 -6.82
CA MET A 419 5.79 17.97 -6.78
C MET A 419 7.17 17.59 -7.35
N GLY A 420 7.57 18.21 -8.47
CA GLY A 420 8.93 18.08 -9.01
C GLY A 420 10.01 18.49 -8.01
N ASP A 421 9.86 19.66 -7.38
CA ASP A 421 10.82 20.15 -6.38
C ASP A 421 10.93 19.19 -5.17
N LEU A 422 9.82 18.61 -4.71
CA LEU A 422 9.80 17.63 -3.62
C LEU A 422 10.46 16.31 -4.02
N GLN A 423 10.21 15.84 -5.25
CA GLN A 423 10.84 14.64 -5.82
C GLN A 423 12.37 14.81 -5.86
N ASP A 424 12.85 15.97 -6.32
CA ASP A 424 14.27 16.30 -6.39
C ASP A 424 14.90 16.38 -5.00
N GLN A 425 14.23 17.00 -4.03
CA GLN A 425 14.69 17.01 -2.64
C GLN A 425 14.81 15.60 -2.06
N TRP A 426 13.83 14.73 -2.34
CA TRP A 426 13.87 13.35 -1.89
C TRP A 426 15.04 12.57 -2.51
N GLN A 427 15.27 12.73 -3.82
CA GLN A 427 16.40 12.09 -4.51
C GLN A 427 17.75 12.57 -3.95
N ARG A 428 17.90 13.87 -3.68
CA ARG A 428 19.10 14.43 -3.03
C ARG A 428 19.34 13.86 -1.63
N ARG A 429 18.27 13.70 -0.83
CA ARG A 429 18.38 13.06 0.50
C ARG A 429 18.75 11.59 0.37
N LYS A 430 18.16 10.87 -0.59
CA LYS A 430 18.44 9.46 -0.84
C LYS A 430 19.88 9.24 -1.28
N SER A 431 20.41 10.06 -2.20
CA SER A 431 21.81 9.98 -2.63
C SER A 431 22.78 10.36 -1.50
N GLY A 432 22.45 11.40 -0.72
CA GLY A 432 23.21 11.78 0.48
C GLY A 432 23.30 10.65 1.52
N SER A 433 22.18 9.98 1.81
CA SER A 433 22.15 8.83 2.72
C SER A 433 22.92 7.63 2.17
N LYS A 434 22.80 7.33 0.87
CA LYS A 434 23.61 6.28 0.22
C LYS A 434 25.11 6.53 0.33
N CYS A 435 25.55 7.78 0.11
CA CYS A 435 26.95 8.17 0.24
C CYS A 435 27.45 7.98 1.69
N LYS A 436 26.67 8.44 2.68
CA LYS A 436 27.00 8.25 4.11
C LYS A 436 27.10 6.76 4.49
N LEU A 437 26.16 5.94 4.03
CA LEU A 437 26.19 4.48 4.23
C LEU A 437 27.41 3.85 3.57
N HIS A 438 27.75 4.25 2.36
CA HIS A 438 28.94 3.74 1.66
C HIS A 438 30.23 4.10 2.41
N THR A 439 30.39 5.36 2.84
CA THR A 439 31.53 5.78 3.66
C THR A 439 31.62 4.97 4.95
N PHE A 440 30.49 4.77 5.63
CA PHE A 440 30.42 3.95 6.84
C PHE A 440 30.89 2.50 6.60
N PHE A 441 30.40 1.84 5.56
CA PHE A 441 30.82 0.49 5.20
C PHE A 441 32.29 0.40 4.81
N THR A 442 32.81 1.38 4.07
CA THR A 442 34.23 1.44 3.70
C THR A 442 35.10 1.61 4.94
N THR A 443 34.71 2.46 5.90
CA THR A 443 35.44 2.57 7.17
C THR A 443 35.39 1.29 8.00
N LEU A 444 34.23 0.65 8.10
CA LEU A 444 34.11 -0.64 8.78
C LEU A 444 35.00 -1.72 8.15
N ARG A 445 35.05 -1.77 6.82
CA ARG A 445 35.92 -2.69 6.08
C ARG A 445 37.39 -2.42 6.37
N PHE A 446 37.82 -1.15 6.36
CA PHE A 446 39.19 -0.76 6.70
C PHE A 446 39.58 -1.17 8.13
N VAL A 447 38.68 -0.96 9.10
CA VAL A 447 38.89 -1.40 10.49
C VAL A 447 39.03 -2.92 10.56
N HIS A 448 38.14 -3.66 9.90
CA HIS A 448 38.19 -5.13 9.86
C HIS A 448 39.47 -5.66 9.19
N GLU A 449 39.92 -5.06 8.09
CA GLU A 449 41.17 -5.44 7.41
C GLU A 449 42.41 -5.11 8.27
N SER A 450 42.39 -3.99 9.00
CA SER A 450 43.46 -3.61 9.93
C SER A 450 43.54 -4.54 11.16
N MET A 451 42.43 -5.13 11.58
CA MET A 451 42.40 -6.12 12.67
C MET A 451 42.93 -7.50 12.26
N ARG A 452 43.03 -7.82 10.97
CA ARG A 452 43.54 -9.12 10.49
C ARG A 452 45.05 -9.29 10.57
N TRP A 453 45.82 -8.21 10.77
CA TRP A 453 47.29 -8.25 10.85
C TRP A 453 47.82 -7.37 11.98
N PRO A 454 47.77 -7.81 13.25
CA PRO A 454 48.25 -7.01 14.36
C PRO A 454 49.78 -7.07 14.41
N THR A 455 50.46 -6.14 13.74
CA THR A 455 51.82 -5.79 14.14
C THR A 455 51.74 -4.75 15.27
N ARG A 456 52.62 -4.83 16.28
CA ARG A 456 52.65 -3.94 17.46
C ARG A 456 52.66 -2.44 17.11
N SER A 457 53.03 -2.06 15.88
CA SER A 457 53.00 -0.69 15.38
C SER A 457 51.59 -0.16 15.08
N CYS A 458 50.60 -1.00 14.77
CA CYS A 458 49.26 -0.56 14.32
C CYS A 458 48.30 -0.15 15.45
N LEU A 459 48.58 -0.51 16.70
CA LEU A 459 47.75 -0.14 17.86
C LEU A 459 47.78 1.37 18.16
N HIS A 460 48.86 2.06 17.77
CA HIS A 460 49.00 3.50 17.99
C HIS A 460 48.16 4.32 16.98
N ASP A 461 48.00 3.81 15.76
CA ASP A 461 47.21 4.45 14.70
C ASP A 461 45.70 4.29 14.92
N LEU A 462 45.25 3.14 15.43
CA LEU A 462 43.84 2.93 15.80
C LEU A 462 43.38 3.96 16.86
N ARG A 463 44.22 4.26 17.87
CA ARG A 463 43.93 5.29 18.88
C ARG A 463 43.79 6.70 18.29
N SER A 464 44.51 7.01 17.20
CA SER A 464 44.41 8.29 16.49
C SER A 464 43.10 8.39 15.70
N ILE A 465 42.72 7.31 15.01
CA ILE A 465 41.46 7.24 14.23
C ILE A 465 40.24 7.36 15.16
N PHE A 466 40.24 6.68 16.31
CA PHE A 466 39.16 6.80 17.30
C PHE A 466 39.06 8.21 17.92
N ARG A 467 40.18 8.93 18.10
CA ARG A 467 40.14 10.34 18.53
C ARG A 467 39.55 11.27 17.47
N CYS A 468 39.84 11.03 16.19
CA CYS A 468 39.25 11.79 15.08
C CYS A 468 37.74 11.56 14.93
N TRP A 469 37.25 10.35 15.22
CA TRP A 469 35.82 10.06 15.26
C TRP A 469 35.12 10.72 16.45
N GLY A 470 35.77 10.80 17.61
CA GLY A 470 35.23 11.48 18.80
C GLY A 470 35.04 13.00 18.63
N THR A 471 35.80 13.64 17.73
CA THR A 471 35.64 15.08 17.41
C THR A 471 34.63 15.34 16.30
N GLN A 472 34.47 14.45 15.31
CA GLN A 472 33.44 14.57 14.28
C GLN A 472 32.03 14.20 14.76
N ALA A 473 31.87 13.32 15.74
CA ALA A 473 30.57 12.99 16.31
C ALA A 473 29.97 14.09 17.21
N LYS A 474 30.76 15.13 17.55
CA LYS A 474 30.34 16.30 18.34
C LYS A 474 29.91 17.52 17.50
N ALA A 475 30.10 17.49 16.18
CA ALA A 475 29.68 18.53 15.23
C ALA A 475 28.56 17.98 14.34
#